data_AF-A0A8D4VP74-F1
#
_entry.id   AF-A0A8D4VP74-F1
#
_cell.length_a   1.000
_cell.length_b   1.000
_cell.length_c   1.000
_cell.angle_alpha   90.00
_cell.angle_beta   90.00
_cell.angle_gamma   90.00
#
_symmetry.space_group_name_H-M   'P 1'
#
loop_
_entity.id
_entity.type
_entity.pdbx_description
1 polymer ?
#
loop_
_entity_poly.entity_id
_entity_poly.type
_entity_poly.pdbx_seq_one_letter_code
_entity_poly.pdbx_strand_id
1 'polypeptide(L)'
;MGYTLAALAAPPGEPPSQVYEDCRGKSPGAVVQHATPQGQVAATCVPTPNGLAARPNQPRNASPRRGPDSAEGRAGEPRPRPAQNGQGGGKAYSLEQATSDHAQLNTIAFDGLAFLTGDFGYDTFLPPGKVSDYFGFQYMRDIDARGGGHNTSFLTRIANNVLSILNNGQKAQLLALADEQQADIQRFAMMRLPLIKAFRLNLEGRIPAGSDGLDRQAVVDHSMELYAIDGRLAYRRAQVMADILRRLDDGQKAALSRLKFGDSSTWPDVPEPLERRGMSHEADVAVMTYASEMFSWYAGSLEADTYFCPERHGMYFGGFGMKTAPAMGKRDYAISTSLTGDSGESFLTALFDSQRRAITGLVELQRRDLAEIVQVRRDIAAELRRFLQGGVADQAKVLALSRRYGALDGDLSYLYAKAFAEVGQTLTEPQKRRLSAMRADDPSVPKGPFLYSTPIAPPDMENTGVFFGASR
;
A
#
# COMPACT_ATOMS: atom_id res chain seq x y z
N MET A 1 -51.58 -1.62 30.54
CA MET A 1 -51.01 -1.00 29.32
C MET A 1 -49.50 -1.12 29.42
N GLY A 2 -48.93 -2.17 28.86
CA GLY A 2 -47.49 -2.44 28.88
C GLY A 2 -46.84 -1.87 27.62
N TYR A 3 -45.76 -1.10 27.80
CA TYR A 3 -44.89 -0.67 26.71
C TYR A 3 -43.72 -1.64 26.57
N THR A 4 -43.55 -2.14 25.36
CA THR A 4 -42.49 -3.05 24.92
C THR A 4 -41.16 -2.29 24.79
N LEU A 5 -40.09 -2.80 25.40
CA LEU A 5 -38.72 -2.33 25.15
C LEU A 5 -38.30 -2.70 23.72
N ALA A 6 -37.92 -1.71 22.92
CA ALA A 6 -37.22 -1.91 21.66
C ALA A 6 -35.73 -2.21 21.92
N ALA A 7 -35.21 -3.23 21.22
CA ALA A 7 -33.81 -3.64 21.28
C ALA A 7 -32.89 -2.54 20.74
N LEU A 8 -31.89 -2.17 21.54
CA LEU A 8 -30.79 -1.29 21.14
C LEU A 8 -29.91 -2.04 20.12
N ALA A 9 -29.74 -1.48 18.93
CA ALA A 9 -28.79 -1.96 17.94
C ALA A 9 -27.35 -1.71 18.42
N ALA A 10 -26.48 -2.70 18.24
CA ALA A 10 -25.07 -2.61 18.60
C ALA A 10 -24.32 -1.55 17.75
N PRO A 11 -23.29 -0.89 18.30
CA PRO A 11 -22.49 0.09 17.58
C PRO A 11 -21.74 -0.53 16.38
N PRO A 12 -21.49 0.24 15.30
CA PRO A 12 -20.84 -0.26 14.09
C PRO A 12 -19.40 -0.68 14.39
N GLY A 13 -19.08 -1.96 14.17
CA GLY A 13 -17.73 -2.53 14.34
C GLY A 13 -17.67 -3.74 15.27
N GLU A 14 -18.70 -4.00 16.07
CA GLU A 14 -18.80 -5.24 16.83
C GLU A 14 -19.50 -6.32 16.01
N PRO A 15 -18.93 -7.54 15.89
CA PRO A 15 -19.62 -8.63 15.22
C PRO A 15 -20.90 -8.98 16.00
N PRO A 16 -21.97 -9.45 15.32
CA PRO A 16 -23.26 -9.73 15.93
C PRO A 16 -23.10 -10.63 17.16
N SER A 17 -23.83 -10.36 18.26
CA SER A 17 -23.74 -11.13 19.51
C SER A 17 -23.75 -12.65 19.30
N GLN A 18 -24.52 -13.10 18.31
CA GLN A 18 -24.64 -14.50 17.90
C GLN A 18 -23.30 -15.20 17.67
N VAL A 19 -22.27 -14.52 17.12
CA VAL A 19 -20.96 -15.17 16.88
C VAL A 19 -20.30 -15.63 18.18
N TYR A 20 -20.53 -14.92 19.29
CA TYR A 20 -19.97 -15.27 20.59
C TYR A 20 -20.85 -16.31 21.30
N GLU A 21 -22.17 -16.24 21.09
CA GLU A 21 -23.11 -17.21 21.67
C GLU A 21 -22.88 -18.62 21.13
N ASP A 22 -22.66 -18.74 19.81
CA ASP A 22 -22.43 -20.03 19.16
C ASP A 22 -21.15 -20.73 19.65
N CYS A 23 -20.19 -19.97 20.17
CA CYS A 23 -18.94 -20.47 20.74
C CYS A 23 -18.89 -20.47 22.28
N ARG A 24 -20.00 -20.14 22.95
CA ARG A 24 -20.06 -20.12 24.42
C ARG A 24 -19.87 -21.54 24.98
N GLY A 25 -18.86 -21.70 25.85
CA GLY A 25 -18.52 -23.00 26.46
C GLY A 25 -17.81 -23.98 25.52
N LYS A 26 -17.34 -23.53 24.35
CA LYS A 26 -16.54 -24.33 23.43
C LYS A 26 -15.04 -24.06 23.62
N SER A 27 -14.20 -24.96 23.11
CA SER A 27 -12.75 -24.77 23.06
C SER A 27 -12.33 -24.06 21.77
N PRO A 28 -11.18 -23.35 21.75
CA PRO A 28 -10.60 -22.85 20.50
C PRO A 28 -10.46 -23.99 19.47
N GLY A 29 -10.88 -23.76 18.23
CA GLY A 29 -10.88 -24.76 17.17
C GLY A 29 -12.13 -25.67 17.09
N ALA A 30 -13.07 -25.56 18.04
CA ALA A 30 -14.34 -26.29 17.96
C ALA A 30 -15.15 -25.86 16.73
N VAL A 31 -15.74 -26.83 16.03
CA VAL A 31 -16.64 -26.58 14.90
C VAL A 31 -18.06 -26.42 15.43
N VAL A 32 -18.74 -25.34 15.02
CA VAL A 32 -20.11 -24.97 15.41
C VAL A 32 -20.93 -24.67 14.15
N GLN A 33 -22.26 -24.65 14.28
CA GLN A 33 -23.14 -24.14 13.23
C GLN A 33 -23.45 -22.68 13.56
N HIS A 34 -23.20 -21.79 12.60
CA HIS A 34 -23.40 -20.36 12.76
C HIS A 34 -24.50 -19.87 11.80
N ALA A 35 -25.45 -19.12 12.33
CA ALA A 35 -26.53 -18.52 11.55
C ALA A 35 -26.03 -17.28 10.81
N THR A 36 -26.07 -17.31 9.47
CA THR A 36 -25.79 -16.15 8.61
C THR A 36 -27.07 -15.71 7.89
N PRO A 37 -27.12 -14.49 7.32
CA PRO A 37 -28.24 -14.08 6.46
C PRO A 37 -28.51 -15.02 5.28
N GLN A 38 -27.52 -15.84 4.89
CA GLN A 38 -27.60 -16.82 3.81
C GLN A 38 -27.95 -18.25 4.27
N GLY A 39 -28.13 -18.48 5.58
CA GLY A 39 -28.44 -19.78 6.18
C GLY A 39 -27.45 -20.23 7.25
N GLN A 40 -27.57 -21.49 7.69
CA GLN A 40 -26.65 -22.11 8.64
C GLN A 40 -25.37 -22.55 7.93
N VAL A 41 -24.21 -22.13 8.44
CA VAL A 41 -22.89 -22.52 7.91
C VAL A 41 -22.04 -23.13 9.01
N ALA A 42 -21.18 -24.08 8.63
CA ALA A 42 -20.15 -24.56 9.56
C ALA A 42 -19.15 -23.43 9.84
N ALA A 43 -18.85 -23.20 11.11
CA ALA A 43 -17.92 -22.19 11.58
C ALA A 43 -16.93 -22.80 12.58
N THR A 44 -15.80 -22.15 12.80
CA THR A 44 -14.80 -22.56 13.79
C THR A 44 -14.65 -21.47 14.85
N CYS A 45 -14.64 -21.88 16.12
CA CYS A 45 -14.42 -20.96 17.24
C CYS A 45 -12.97 -20.47 17.26
N VAL A 46 -12.78 -19.17 17.07
CA VAL A 46 -11.46 -18.52 17.07
C VAL A 46 -11.33 -17.54 18.23
N PRO A 47 -10.14 -17.41 18.86
CA PRO A 47 -9.90 -16.40 19.89
C PRO A 47 -10.02 -14.98 19.34
N THR A 48 -10.72 -14.12 20.08
CA THR A 48 -10.80 -12.67 19.85
C THR A 48 -10.62 -11.93 21.18
N PRO A 49 -10.39 -10.60 21.18
CA PRO A 49 -10.31 -9.82 22.42
C PRO A 49 -11.54 -9.95 23.34
N ASN A 50 -12.71 -10.27 22.78
CA ASN A 50 -13.98 -10.37 23.49
C ASN A 50 -14.39 -11.83 23.80
N GLY A 51 -13.48 -12.80 23.64
CA GLY A 51 -13.73 -14.23 23.84
C GLY A 51 -13.72 -15.04 22.54
N LEU A 52 -14.24 -16.26 22.57
CA LEU A 52 -14.34 -17.10 21.37
C LEU A 52 -15.50 -16.65 20.48
N ALA A 53 -15.22 -16.45 19.20
CA ALA A 53 -16.23 -16.11 18.19
C ALA A 53 -16.27 -17.16 17.08
N ALA A 54 -17.47 -17.47 16.59
CA ALA A 54 -17.69 -18.37 15.48
C ALA A 54 -17.30 -17.67 14.17
N ARG A 55 -16.29 -18.20 13.48
CA ARG A 55 -15.86 -17.72 12.16
C ARG A 55 -16.31 -18.72 11.08
N PRO A 56 -17.17 -18.34 10.12
CA PRO A 56 -17.59 -19.23 9.04
C PRO A 56 -16.41 -19.86 8.31
N ASN A 57 -16.48 -21.17 8.10
CA ASN A 57 -15.50 -21.89 7.32
C ASN A 57 -15.70 -21.53 5.84
N GLN A 58 -14.70 -20.93 5.22
CA GLN A 58 -14.74 -20.71 3.77
C GLN A 58 -14.86 -22.07 3.07
N PRO A 59 -15.78 -22.23 2.10
CA PRO A 59 -15.86 -23.44 1.31
C PRO A 59 -14.52 -23.63 0.59
N ARG A 60 -13.82 -24.73 0.92
CA ARG A 60 -12.66 -25.16 0.14
C ARG A 60 -13.16 -25.46 -1.26
N ASN A 61 -12.73 -24.68 -2.25
CA ASN A 61 -12.90 -25.02 -3.67
C ASN A 61 -12.43 -26.46 -3.88
N ALA A 62 -13.38 -27.33 -4.20
CA ALA A 62 -13.15 -28.74 -4.44
C ALA A 62 -12.29 -28.89 -5.69
N SER A 63 -11.01 -29.17 -5.51
CA SER A 63 -10.21 -29.80 -6.57
C SER A 63 -10.77 -31.19 -6.85
N PRO A 64 -10.92 -31.63 -8.12
CA PRO A 64 -11.56 -32.91 -8.41
C PRO A 64 -10.71 -34.07 -7.87
N ARG A 65 -11.31 -34.88 -6.98
CA ARG A 65 -10.77 -36.17 -6.56
C ARG A 65 -10.74 -37.12 -7.77
N ARG A 66 -9.55 -37.58 -8.16
CA ARG A 66 -9.42 -38.84 -8.92
C ARG A 66 -9.59 -40.01 -7.95
N GLY A 67 -10.55 -40.87 -8.25
CA GLY A 67 -10.73 -42.18 -7.64
C GLY A 67 -9.68 -43.20 -8.12
N PRO A 68 -9.72 -44.42 -7.57
CA PRO A 68 -8.55 -45.24 -7.29
C PRO A 68 -8.29 -46.30 -8.36
N ASP A 69 -7.01 -46.64 -8.58
CA ASP A 69 -6.64 -47.94 -9.14
C ASP A 69 -5.34 -48.45 -8.49
N SER A 70 -5.51 -49.64 -7.90
CA SER A 70 -4.65 -50.82 -7.78
C SER A 70 -3.11 -50.73 -7.76
N ALA A 71 -2.59 -51.50 -6.81
CA ALA A 71 -1.20 -51.85 -6.57
C ALA A 71 -0.50 -52.56 -7.74
N GLU A 72 0.81 -52.31 -7.90
CA GLU A 72 1.85 -53.35 -7.95
C GLU A 72 3.25 -52.71 -7.88
N GLY A 73 4.17 -53.36 -7.16
CA GLY A 73 5.41 -52.76 -6.67
C GLY A 73 6.62 -52.83 -7.59
N ARG A 74 7.66 -52.06 -7.22
CA ARG A 74 9.08 -52.47 -7.24
C ARG A 74 9.97 -51.46 -6.52
N ALA A 75 10.91 -52.00 -5.76
CA ALA A 75 11.89 -51.31 -4.93
C ALA A 75 12.92 -50.50 -5.76
N GLY A 76 13.29 -49.32 -5.24
CA GLY A 76 14.39 -48.49 -5.72
C GLY A 76 14.74 -47.43 -4.66
N GLU A 77 16.05 -47.24 -4.45
CA GLU A 77 16.75 -46.59 -3.33
C GLU A 77 16.34 -45.15 -2.92
N PRO A 78 16.69 -44.71 -1.68
CA PRO A 78 16.19 -43.48 -1.10
C PRO A 78 16.96 -42.25 -1.61
N ARG A 79 16.27 -41.39 -2.37
CA ARG A 79 16.72 -40.03 -2.65
C ARG A 79 16.48 -39.12 -1.43
N PRO A 80 17.39 -38.18 -1.12
CA PRO A 80 17.25 -37.30 0.03
C PRO A 80 16.03 -36.39 -0.13
N ARG A 81 15.20 -36.37 0.91
CA ARG A 81 14.00 -35.52 1.02
C ARG A 81 14.43 -34.04 1.05
N PRO A 82 13.85 -33.15 0.23
CA PRO A 82 13.92 -31.73 0.48
C PRO A 82 13.22 -31.46 1.82
N ALA A 83 13.86 -30.68 2.67
CA ALA A 83 13.34 -30.28 3.97
C ALA A 83 11.91 -29.72 3.82
N GLN A 84 10.96 -30.38 4.46
CA GLN A 84 9.63 -29.83 4.74
C GLN A 84 9.83 -28.67 5.72
N ASN A 85 9.97 -27.46 5.21
CA ASN A 85 9.69 -26.27 6.02
C ASN A 85 8.19 -26.21 6.27
N GLY A 86 7.85 -26.08 7.55
CA GLY A 86 6.54 -26.36 8.10
C GLY A 86 5.42 -25.50 7.53
N GLN A 87 4.30 -26.18 7.30
CA GLN A 87 2.99 -25.58 7.10
C GLN A 87 2.56 -24.81 8.36
N GLY A 88 2.72 -23.50 8.33
CA GLY A 88 1.98 -22.54 9.14
C GLY A 88 1.35 -21.53 8.18
N GLY A 89 0.04 -21.61 7.96
CA GLY A 89 -0.70 -20.78 6.98
C GLY A 89 -0.85 -19.32 7.41
N GLY A 90 0.25 -18.59 7.56
CA GLY A 90 0.29 -17.13 7.49
C GLY A 90 0.54 -16.71 6.05
N LYS A 91 -0.14 -15.66 5.56
CA LYS A 91 0.18 -15.05 4.26
C LYS A 91 1.64 -14.58 4.31
N ALA A 92 2.53 -15.26 3.61
CA ALA A 92 3.91 -14.80 3.47
C ALA A 92 3.91 -13.56 2.56
N TYR A 93 4.33 -12.41 3.08
CA TYR A 93 4.56 -11.21 2.27
C TYR A 93 5.80 -11.46 1.40
N SER A 94 5.62 -11.42 0.09
CA SER A 94 6.70 -11.61 -0.88
C SER A 94 6.38 -10.87 -2.18
N LEU A 95 7.37 -10.72 -3.06
CA LEU A 95 7.14 -10.16 -4.39
C LEU A 95 6.19 -11.04 -5.21
N GLU A 96 6.33 -12.36 -5.14
CA GLU A 96 5.44 -13.31 -5.83
C GLU A 96 3.99 -13.16 -5.38
N GLN A 97 3.78 -12.99 -4.08
CA GLN A 97 2.44 -12.72 -3.54
C GLN A 97 1.94 -11.35 -4.00
N ALA A 98 2.78 -10.31 -3.93
CA ALA A 98 2.41 -8.95 -4.29
C ALA A 98 2.06 -8.80 -5.77
N THR A 99 2.74 -9.53 -6.67
CA THR A 99 2.48 -9.52 -8.11
C THR A 99 1.51 -10.61 -8.56
N SER A 100 0.94 -11.40 -7.64
CA SER A 100 -0.02 -12.44 -7.99
C SER A 100 -1.32 -11.85 -8.54
N ASP A 101 -1.95 -12.57 -9.47
CA ASP A 101 -3.23 -12.18 -10.10
C ASP A 101 -4.29 -11.79 -9.07
N HIS A 102 -4.39 -12.56 -7.98
CA HIS A 102 -5.36 -12.29 -6.92
C HIS A 102 -5.05 -11.01 -6.14
N ALA A 103 -3.78 -10.77 -5.79
CA ALA A 103 -3.40 -9.55 -5.07
C ALA A 103 -3.59 -8.30 -5.94
N GLN A 104 -3.22 -8.40 -7.20
CA GLN A 104 -3.36 -7.32 -8.17
C GLN A 104 -4.82 -7.04 -8.51
N LEU A 105 -5.63 -8.08 -8.75
CA LEU A 105 -7.06 -7.91 -9.02
C LEU A 105 -7.78 -7.17 -7.89
N ASN A 106 -7.57 -7.60 -6.64
CA ASN A 106 -8.22 -6.97 -5.50
C ASN A 106 -7.77 -5.52 -5.31
N THR A 107 -6.50 -5.23 -5.58
CA THR A 107 -5.96 -3.86 -5.50
C THR A 107 -6.55 -2.96 -6.57
N ILE A 108 -6.54 -3.38 -7.83
CA ILE A 108 -7.16 -2.64 -8.94
C ILE A 108 -8.65 -2.44 -8.69
N ALA A 109 -9.34 -3.48 -8.24
CA ALA A 109 -10.77 -3.41 -7.91
C ALA A 109 -11.04 -2.41 -6.76
N PHE A 110 -10.18 -2.40 -5.74
CA PHE A 110 -10.25 -1.45 -4.63
C PHE A 110 -10.05 -0.01 -5.10
N ASP A 111 -9.06 0.23 -5.97
CA ASP A 111 -8.82 1.55 -6.57
C ASP A 111 -9.99 1.96 -7.48
N GLY A 112 -10.56 1.03 -8.24
CA GLY A 112 -11.77 1.26 -9.03
C GLY A 112 -12.94 1.71 -8.16
N LEU A 113 -13.18 1.03 -7.03
CA LEU A 113 -14.20 1.44 -6.05
C LEU A 113 -13.91 2.85 -5.52
N ALA A 114 -12.68 3.09 -5.07
CA ALA A 114 -12.27 4.35 -4.47
C ALA A 114 -12.42 5.52 -5.44
N PHE A 115 -12.04 5.33 -6.70
CA PHE A 115 -12.13 6.33 -7.75
C PHE A 115 -13.58 6.61 -8.12
N LEU A 116 -14.38 5.57 -8.40
CA LEU A 116 -15.78 5.72 -8.82
C LEU A 116 -16.69 6.32 -7.75
N THR A 117 -16.33 6.17 -6.47
CA THR A 117 -17.14 6.67 -5.33
C THR A 117 -16.57 7.93 -4.69
N GLY A 118 -15.31 8.25 -4.95
CA GLY A 118 -14.61 9.40 -4.39
C GLY A 118 -14.70 10.65 -5.25
N ASP A 119 -13.88 11.63 -4.89
CA ASP A 119 -13.72 12.90 -5.60
C ASP A 119 -12.24 13.18 -5.89
N PHE A 120 -11.98 14.29 -6.59
CA PHE A 120 -10.63 14.76 -6.87
C PHE A 120 -9.78 14.92 -5.60
N GLY A 121 -10.39 15.33 -4.47
CA GLY A 121 -9.69 15.48 -3.20
C GLY A 121 -9.10 14.16 -2.73
N TYR A 122 -9.92 13.11 -2.64
CA TYR A 122 -9.46 11.79 -2.19
C TYR A 122 -8.41 11.16 -3.11
N ASP A 123 -8.46 11.42 -4.41
CA ASP A 123 -7.47 10.89 -5.36
C ASP A 123 -6.08 11.50 -5.18
N THR A 124 -6.03 12.76 -4.74
CA THR A 124 -4.77 13.46 -4.51
C THR A 124 -4.06 13.01 -3.24
N PHE A 125 -4.80 12.43 -2.29
CA PHE A 125 -4.26 11.97 -1.02
C PHE A 125 -3.18 10.90 -1.23
N LEU A 126 -1.99 11.17 -0.72
CA LEU A 126 -0.85 10.26 -0.73
C LEU A 126 -0.14 10.33 0.63
N PRO A 127 -0.04 9.21 1.37
CA PRO A 127 0.64 9.21 2.65
C PRO A 127 2.10 9.66 2.52
N PRO A 128 2.66 10.32 3.53
CA PRO A 128 4.09 10.56 3.60
C PRO A 128 4.91 9.27 3.49
N GLY A 129 6.17 9.39 3.04
CA GLY A 129 7.07 8.25 2.87
C GLY A 129 6.77 7.36 1.65
N LYS A 130 5.85 7.77 0.77
CA LYS A 130 5.60 7.06 -0.49
C LYS A 130 6.54 7.46 -1.63
N VAL A 131 7.42 8.45 -1.44
CA VAL A 131 8.42 8.86 -2.44
C VAL A 131 9.79 8.30 -2.11
N SER A 132 10.46 7.78 -3.13
CA SER A 132 11.79 7.16 -3.07
C SER A 132 11.85 5.93 -2.16
N ASP A 133 10.83 5.08 -2.23
CA ASP A 133 10.69 3.87 -1.40
C ASP A 133 11.52 2.71 -1.98
N TYR A 134 12.84 2.76 -1.75
CA TYR A 134 13.83 1.74 -2.15
C TYR A 134 14.66 1.24 -0.96
N PHE A 135 14.12 1.36 0.25
CA PHE A 135 14.87 1.24 1.51
C PHE A 135 14.26 0.21 2.47
N GLY A 136 13.41 -0.69 1.97
CA GLY A 136 12.93 -1.85 2.71
C GLY A 136 11.91 -1.57 3.80
N PHE A 137 11.50 -0.31 3.99
CA PHE A 137 10.54 0.07 5.03
C PHE A 137 9.19 -0.60 4.84
N GLN A 138 8.67 -0.61 3.60
CA GLN A 138 7.41 -1.26 3.28
C GLN A 138 7.42 -2.76 3.63
N TYR A 139 8.51 -3.46 3.34
CA TYR A 139 8.66 -4.89 3.68
C TYR A 139 8.74 -5.09 5.19
N MET A 140 9.61 -4.33 5.87
CA MET A 140 9.78 -4.37 7.33
C MET A 140 8.46 -4.20 8.07
N ARG A 141 7.61 -3.31 7.56
CA ARG A 141 6.28 -3.02 8.10
C ARG A 141 5.34 -4.21 7.94
N ASP A 142 5.28 -4.78 6.75
CA ASP A 142 4.28 -5.81 6.45
C ASP A 142 4.61 -7.14 7.17
N ILE A 143 5.91 -7.46 7.34
CA ILE A 143 6.34 -8.67 8.05
C ILE A 143 6.40 -8.55 9.58
N ASP A 144 6.02 -7.41 10.15
CA ASP A 144 6.20 -7.14 11.59
C ASP A 144 5.56 -8.24 12.47
N ALA A 145 6.40 -8.98 13.19
CA ALA A 145 6.00 -10.12 14.01
C ALA A 145 5.04 -9.71 15.15
N ARG A 146 5.13 -8.46 15.61
CA ARG A 146 4.22 -7.89 16.62
C ARG A 146 2.84 -7.55 16.05
N GLY A 147 2.69 -7.47 14.73
CA GLY A 147 1.46 -7.07 14.06
C GLY A 147 1.15 -5.56 14.16
N GLY A 148 2.13 -4.75 14.58
CA GLY A 148 2.02 -3.30 14.70
C GLY A 148 2.35 -2.55 13.40
N GLY A 149 2.77 -3.23 12.34
CA GLY A 149 3.15 -2.61 11.07
C GLY A 149 2.16 -1.60 10.50
N HIS A 150 0.87 -1.92 10.51
CA HIS A 150 -0.18 -1.04 9.97
C HIS A 150 -0.79 -0.09 11.02
N ASN A 151 -0.08 0.12 12.13
CA ASN A 151 -0.39 1.10 13.15
C ASN A 151 0.33 2.43 12.87
N THR A 152 -0.36 3.55 13.06
CA THR A 152 0.21 4.91 12.83
C THR A 152 1.45 5.21 13.67
N SER A 153 1.65 4.53 14.80
CA SER A 153 2.81 4.70 15.69
C SER A 153 4.07 3.95 15.22
N PHE A 154 3.97 3.04 14.24
CA PHE A 154 5.08 2.18 13.82
C PHE A 154 6.28 2.98 13.28
N LEU A 155 6.03 3.90 12.35
CA LEU A 155 7.04 4.78 11.76
C LEU A 155 7.68 5.66 12.84
N THR A 156 6.86 6.31 13.67
CA THR A 156 7.32 7.21 14.73
C THR A 156 8.22 6.48 15.72
N ARG A 157 7.84 5.26 16.12
CA ARG A 157 8.63 4.44 17.07
C ARG A 157 10.02 4.16 16.53
N ILE A 158 10.15 3.67 15.29
CA ILE A 158 11.47 3.36 14.75
C ILE A 158 12.28 4.61 14.45
N ALA A 159 11.67 5.66 13.90
CA ALA A 159 12.34 6.92 13.62
C ALA A 159 12.92 7.55 14.91
N ASN A 160 12.14 7.62 15.99
CA ASN A 160 12.61 8.14 17.27
C ASN A 160 13.75 7.32 17.87
N ASN A 161 13.72 5.99 17.72
CA ASN A 161 14.82 5.13 18.15
C ASN A 161 16.11 5.45 17.38
N VAL A 162 16.04 5.51 16.04
CA VAL A 162 17.18 5.84 15.19
C VAL A 162 17.74 7.20 15.56
N LEU A 163 16.88 8.22 15.61
CA LEU A 163 17.29 9.58 15.95
C LEU A 163 17.89 9.66 17.36
N SER A 164 17.42 8.87 18.33
CA SER A 164 18.02 8.83 19.68
C SER A 164 19.43 8.22 19.70
N ILE A 165 19.74 7.33 18.75
CA ILE A 165 21.05 6.69 18.61
C ILE A 165 22.05 7.62 17.91
N LEU A 166 21.59 8.45 16.98
CA LEU A 166 22.45 9.38 16.23
C LEU A 166 22.98 10.51 17.12
N ASN A 167 24.22 10.92 16.87
CA ASN A 167 24.78 12.13 17.45
C ASN A 167 24.29 13.38 16.70
N ASN A 168 24.58 14.57 17.26
CA ASN A 168 24.10 15.84 16.70
C ASN A 168 24.59 16.09 15.25
N GLY A 169 25.82 15.70 14.92
CA GLY A 169 26.35 15.87 13.55
C GLY A 169 25.69 14.94 12.52
N GLN A 170 25.27 13.74 12.93
CA GLN A 170 24.51 12.82 12.07
C GLN A 170 23.06 13.30 11.90
N LYS A 171 22.43 13.79 12.98
CA LYS A 171 21.09 14.43 12.90
C LYS A 171 21.10 15.65 11.98
N ALA A 172 22.12 16.50 12.09
CA ALA A 172 22.28 17.68 11.25
C ALA A 172 22.37 17.33 9.76
N GLN A 173 22.98 16.19 9.40
CA GLN A 173 23.00 15.72 8.00
C GLN A 173 21.61 15.33 7.49
N LEU A 174 20.77 14.67 8.31
CA LEU A 174 19.39 14.37 7.94
C LEU A 174 18.53 15.64 7.81
N LEU A 175 18.74 16.60 8.70
CA LEU A 175 18.05 17.90 8.65
C LEU A 175 18.44 18.70 7.41
N ALA A 176 19.74 18.76 7.08
CA ALA A 176 20.22 19.41 5.87
C ALA A 176 19.70 18.73 4.60
N LEU A 177 19.63 17.40 4.58
CA LEU A 177 19.01 16.67 3.47
C LEU A 177 17.52 17.00 3.34
N ALA A 178 16.80 17.12 4.46
CA ALA A 178 15.38 17.43 4.44
C ALA A 178 15.13 18.80 3.82
N ASP A 179 15.92 19.81 4.21
CA ASP A 179 15.92 21.15 3.62
C ASP A 179 16.27 21.11 2.12
N GLU A 180 17.31 20.36 1.74
CA GLU A 180 17.73 20.17 0.34
C GLU A 180 16.60 19.57 -0.53
N GLN A 181 15.85 18.60 0.00
CA GLN A 181 14.86 17.84 -0.77
C GLN A 181 13.45 18.46 -0.81
N GLN A 182 13.15 19.49 -0.01
CA GLN A 182 11.78 20.03 0.12
C GLN A 182 11.15 20.40 -1.22
N ALA A 183 11.90 21.14 -2.05
CA ALA A 183 11.40 21.65 -3.31
C ALA A 183 11.05 20.51 -4.28
N ASP A 184 11.90 19.48 -4.38
CA ASP A 184 11.64 18.34 -5.26
C ASP A 184 10.53 17.43 -4.71
N ILE A 185 10.40 17.28 -3.38
CA ILE A 185 9.27 16.59 -2.73
C ILE A 185 7.95 17.31 -3.06
N GLN A 186 7.89 18.62 -2.89
CA GLN A 186 6.71 19.42 -3.23
C GLN A 186 6.40 19.35 -4.73
N ARG A 187 7.43 19.48 -5.58
CA ARG A 187 7.27 19.40 -7.04
C ARG A 187 6.70 18.06 -7.47
N PHE A 188 7.19 16.95 -6.92
CA PHE A 188 6.65 15.62 -7.20
C PHE A 188 5.16 15.54 -6.90
N ALA A 189 4.73 15.98 -5.72
CA ALA A 189 3.32 15.95 -5.34
C ALA A 189 2.45 16.88 -6.21
N MET A 190 2.93 18.08 -6.55
CA MET A 190 2.23 19.00 -7.45
C MET A 190 2.08 18.44 -8.86
N MET A 191 3.10 17.75 -9.39
CA MET A 191 3.06 17.14 -10.73
C MET A 191 2.02 16.02 -10.83
N ARG A 192 1.59 15.39 -9.72
CA ARG A 192 0.52 14.39 -9.74
C ARG A 192 -0.86 15.00 -10.02
N LEU A 193 -1.10 16.22 -9.57
CA LEU A 193 -2.43 16.84 -9.58
C LEU A 193 -3.06 16.98 -10.99
N PRO A 194 -2.36 17.52 -12.01
CA PRO A 194 -2.95 17.63 -13.35
C PRO A 194 -3.19 16.26 -14.00
N LEU A 195 -2.38 15.25 -13.71
CA LEU A 195 -2.59 13.87 -14.18
C LEU A 195 -3.86 13.27 -13.55
N ILE A 196 -4.03 13.38 -12.23
CA ILE A 196 -5.24 12.95 -11.52
C ILE A 196 -6.48 13.66 -12.05
N LYS A 197 -6.36 14.97 -12.31
CA LYS A 197 -7.45 15.76 -12.88
C LYS A 197 -7.84 15.26 -14.27
N ALA A 198 -6.86 14.93 -15.12
CA ALA A 198 -7.13 14.34 -16.42
C ALA A 198 -7.83 12.98 -16.32
N PHE A 199 -7.41 12.11 -15.40
CA PHE A 199 -8.10 10.84 -15.16
C PHE A 199 -9.56 11.04 -14.72
N ARG A 200 -9.84 12.03 -13.85
CA ARG A 200 -11.21 12.39 -13.45
C ARG A 200 -12.04 12.91 -14.61
N LEU A 201 -11.48 13.80 -15.45
CA LEU A 201 -12.16 14.29 -16.65
C LEU A 201 -12.49 13.15 -17.62
N ASN A 202 -11.57 12.18 -17.77
CA ASN A 202 -11.80 10.97 -18.56
C ASN A 202 -12.93 10.11 -17.96
N LEU A 203 -12.94 9.90 -16.63
CA LEU A 203 -14.03 9.21 -15.93
C LEU A 203 -15.38 9.88 -16.16
N GLU A 204 -15.44 11.21 -16.02
CA GLU A 204 -16.65 12.01 -16.14
C GLU A 204 -17.13 12.21 -17.59
N GLY A 205 -16.36 11.74 -18.59
CA GLY A 205 -16.66 11.98 -20.01
C GLY A 205 -16.50 13.44 -20.43
N ARG A 206 -15.78 14.24 -19.63
CA ARG A 206 -15.56 15.69 -19.84
C ARG A 206 -14.22 15.96 -20.50
N ILE A 207 -13.95 15.23 -21.58
CA ILE A 207 -12.72 15.39 -22.36
C ILE A 207 -12.81 16.65 -23.26
N PRO A 208 -11.68 17.27 -23.64
CA PRO A 208 -11.67 18.42 -24.55
C PRO A 208 -12.36 18.12 -25.89
N ALA A 209 -13.06 19.11 -26.45
CA ALA A 209 -13.70 18.97 -27.76
C ALA A 209 -12.65 18.68 -28.84
N GLY A 210 -12.92 17.69 -29.69
CA GLY A 210 -12.00 17.25 -30.75
C GLY A 210 -10.88 16.31 -30.28
N SER A 211 -10.85 15.92 -28.99
CA SER A 211 -9.95 14.89 -28.47
C SER A 211 -10.47 13.48 -28.76
N ASP A 212 -9.56 12.55 -29.05
CA ASP A 212 -9.83 11.11 -29.16
C ASP A 212 -9.88 10.40 -27.78
N GLY A 213 -9.75 11.16 -26.69
CA GLY A 213 -9.72 10.68 -25.31
C GLY A 213 -8.34 10.81 -24.68
N LEU A 214 -8.15 10.15 -23.54
CA LEU A 214 -6.87 10.16 -22.81
C LEU A 214 -5.74 9.68 -23.73
N ASP A 215 -4.66 10.46 -23.82
CA ASP A 215 -3.48 10.16 -24.62
C ASP A 215 -2.47 9.35 -23.79
N ARG A 216 -2.21 8.12 -24.25
CA ARG A 216 -1.30 7.19 -23.56
C ARG A 216 0.13 7.71 -23.48
N GLN A 217 0.65 8.29 -24.56
CA GLN A 217 2.03 8.75 -24.62
C GLN A 217 2.26 9.94 -23.69
N ALA A 218 1.32 10.89 -23.65
CA ALA A 218 1.36 12.04 -22.75
C ALA A 218 1.35 11.61 -21.27
N VAL A 219 0.55 10.61 -20.91
CA VAL A 219 0.55 10.05 -19.55
C VAL A 219 1.90 9.40 -19.23
N VAL A 220 2.43 8.57 -20.13
CA VAL A 220 3.73 7.90 -19.97
C VAL A 220 4.87 8.91 -19.83
N ASP A 221 4.95 9.90 -20.72
CA ASP A 221 6.01 10.92 -20.72
C ASP A 221 5.99 11.76 -19.43
N HIS A 222 4.79 12.12 -18.97
CA HIS A 222 4.64 12.87 -17.72
C HIS A 222 5.06 12.04 -16.51
N SER A 223 4.68 10.75 -16.47
CA SER A 223 5.11 9.84 -15.40
C SER A 223 6.61 9.58 -15.43
N MET A 224 7.26 9.53 -16.60
CA MET A 224 8.72 9.44 -16.68
C MET A 224 9.41 10.61 -15.97
N GLU A 225 8.95 11.84 -16.21
CA GLU A 225 9.54 13.03 -15.57
C GLU A 225 9.23 13.12 -14.07
N LEU A 226 8.05 12.66 -13.66
CA LEU A 226 7.69 12.52 -12.25
C LEU A 226 8.64 11.55 -11.52
N TYR A 227 8.92 10.38 -12.10
CA TYR A 227 9.84 9.42 -11.50
C TYR A 227 11.31 9.80 -11.65
N ALA A 228 11.68 10.69 -12.59
CA ALA A 228 13.01 11.27 -12.61
C ALA A 228 13.30 12.09 -11.34
N ILE A 229 12.28 12.74 -10.75
CA ILE A 229 12.39 13.39 -9.43
C ILE A 229 12.55 12.33 -8.33
N ASP A 230 11.72 11.28 -8.34
CA ASP A 230 11.78 10.18 -7.37
C ASP A 230 13.17 9.53 -7.31
N GLY A 231 13.79 9.31 -8.48
CA GLY A 231 15.15 8.78 -8.60
C GLY A 231 16.25 9.71 -8.08
N ARG A 232 16.13 11.03 -8.30
CA ARG A 232 17.08 12.02 -7.74
C ARG A 232 17.01 12.04 -6.22
N LEU A 233 15.79 12.08 -5.68
CA LEU A 233 15.53 12.03 -4.26
C LEU A 233 16.09 10.74 -3.63
N ALA A 234 15.85 9.58 -4.26
CA ALA A 234 16.35 8.29 -3.80
C ALA A 234 17.87 8.21 -3.80
N TYR A 235 18.53 8.64 -4.88
CA TYR A 235 19.99 8.65 -4.99
C TYR A 235 20.63 9.47 -3.88
N ARG A 236 20.16 10.71 -3.72
CA ARG A 236 20.72 11.64 -2.73
C ARG A 236 20.46 11.18 -1.30
N ARG A 237 19.27 10.63 -1.04
CA ARG A 237 18.91 10.04 0.26
C ARG A 237 19.83 8.88 0.60
N ALA A 238 20.04 7.95 -0.34
CA ALA A 238 20.93 6.80 -0.16
C ALA A 238 22.38 7.25 0.14
N GLN A 239 22.88 8.25 -0.56
CA GLN A 239 24.22 8.80 -0.34
C GLN A 239 24.40 9.31 1.09
N VAL A 240 23.51 10.18 1.57
CA VAL A 240 23.61 10.77 2.91
C VAL A 240 23.40 9.72 4.00
N MET A 241 22.38 8.85 3.86
CA MET A 241 22.12 7.80 4.83
C MET A 241 23.31 6.84 4.95
N ALA A 242 23.93 6.44 3.83
CA ALA A 242 25.10 5.58 3.87
C ALA A 242 26.32 6.26 4.49
N ASP A 243 26.52 7.56 4.24
CA ASP A 243 27.61 8.32 4.88
C ASP A 243 27.46 8.39 6.40
N ILE A 244 26.24 8.51 6.91
CA ILE A 244 25.94 8.40 8.35
C ILE A 244 26.22 6.98 8.84
N LEU A 245 25.65 5.97 8.19
CA LEU A 245 25.75 4.56 8.60
C LEU A 245 27.19 4.05 8.65
N ARG A 246 28.04 4.44 7.69
CA ARG A 246 29.46 4.05 7.67
C ARG A 246 30.30 4.69 8.77
N ARG A 247 29.83 5.80 9.34
CA ARG A 247 30.51 6.55 10.41
C ARG A 247 29.94 6.28 11.80
N LEU A 248 29.04 5.30 11.94
CA LEU A 248 28.55 4.90 13.25
C LEU A 248 29.71 4.37 14.10
N ASP A 249 29.80 4.84 15.34
CA ASP A 249 30.69 4.25 16.33
C ASP A 249 30.15 2.88 16.81
N ASP A 250 30.96 2.16 17.58
CA ASP A 250 30.62 0.82 18.04
C ASP A 250 29.42 0.81 19.01
N GLY A 251 29.23 1.87 19.80
CA GLY A 251 28.09 2.04 20.68
C GLY A 251 26.79 2.22 19.89
N GLN A 252 26.83 3.02 18.83
CA GLN A 252 25.70 3.24 17.92
C GLN A 252 25.32 1.96 17.16
N LYS A 253 26.31 1.22 16.65
CA LYS A 253 26.09 -0.09 16.00
C LYS A 253 25.45 -1.08 16.98
N ALA A 254 25.95 -1.16 18.21
CA ALA A 254 25.41 -2.03 19.25
C ALA A 254 23.98 -1.61 19.67
N ALA A 255 23.65 -0.33 19.61
CA ALA A 255 22.30 0.15 19.88
C ALA A 255 21.34 -0.22 18.73
N LEU A 256 21.73 0.00 17.47
CA LEU A 256 20.92 -0.39 16.31
C LEU A 256 20.71 -1.90 16.25
N SER A 257 21.71 -2.72 16.60
CA SER A 257 21.58 -4.18 16.57
C SER A 257 20.58 -4.74 17.59
N ARG A 258 20.17 -3.95 18.59
CA ARG A 258 19.09 -4.31 19.52
C ARG A 258 17.71 -4.14 18.91
N LEU A 259 17.57 -3.31 17.88
CA LEU A 259 16.35 -3.14 17.13
C LEU A 259 16.28 -4.23 16.07
N LYS A 260 15.35 -5.18 16.21
CA LYS A 260 15.22 -6.28 15.23
C LYS A 260 14.43 -5.82 14.01
N PHE A 261 14.94 -6.14 12.82
CA PHE A 261 14.21 -5.97 11.56
C PHE A 261 12.99 -6.89 11.54
N GLY A 262 11.80 -6.33 11.27
CA GLY A 262 10.55 -7.08 11.23
C GLY A 262 10.01 -7.53 12.59
N ASP A 263 10.50 -6.99 13.70
CA ASP A 263 9.93 -7.26 15.04
C ASP A 263 9.98 -6.01 15.93
N SER A 264 8.92 -5.21 15.84
CA SER A 264 8.74 -3.97 16.58
C SER A 264 8.50 -4.15 18.07
N SER A 265 8.41 -5.39 18.58
CA SER A 265 8.42 -5.65 20.03
C SER A 265 9.76 -5.34 20.67
N THR A 266 10.84 -5.34 19.87
CA THR A 266 12.20 -5.08 20.33
C THR A 266 12.59 -3.60 20.36
N TRP A 267 11.79 -2.73 19.76
CA TRP A 267 12.07 -1.30 19.69
C TRP A 267 11.53 -0.65 20.96
N PRO A 268 12.34 -0.06 21.85
CA PRO A 268 11.80 0.59 23.04
C PRO A 268 10.96 1.82 22.67
N ASP A 269 10.01 2.18 23.53
CA ASP A 269 9.33 3.47 23.40
C ASP A 269 10.25 4.55 23.99
N VAL A 270 10.72 5.46 23.13
CA VAL A 270 11.66 6.53 23.50
C VAL A 270 11.02 7.90 23.29
N PRO A 271 11.38 8.92 24.09
CA PRO A 271 10.94 10.29 23.87
C PRO A 271 11.33 10.80 22.48
N GLU A 272 10.60 11.80 21.99
CA GLU A 272 10.93 12.47 20.74
C GLU A 272 12.30 13.19 20.86
N PRO A 273 13.32 12.82 20.08
CA PRO A 273 14.70 13.28 20.28
C PRO A 273 15.06 14.53 19.46
N LEU A 274 14.13 15.05 18.66
CA LEU A 274 14.32 16.23 17.82
C LEU A 274 13.48 17.39 18.35
N GLU A 275 14.09 18.57 18.40
CA GLU A 275 13.35 19.81 18.61
C GLU A 275 12.72 20.24 17.27
N ARG A 276 11.40 20.14 17.16
CA ARG A 276 10.64 20.54 15.96
C ARG A 276 10.43 22.05 15.83
N ARG A 277 10.77 22.83 16.85
CA ARG A 277 10.52 24.28 16.88
C ARG A 277 11.32 24.95 15.75
N GLY A 278 10.61 25.60 14.82
CA GLY A 278 11.22 26.29 13.68
C GLY A 278 11.41 25.41 12.44
N MET A 279 11.07 24.13 12.49
CA MET A 279 11.06 23.24 11.32
C MET A 279 9.74 23.40 10.56
N SER A 280 9.79 23.51 9.23
CA SER A 280 8.59 23.36 8.40
C SER A 280 8.02 21.94 8.55
N HIS A 281 6.72 21.77 8.31
CA HIS A 281 6.08 20.46 8.36
C HIS A 281 6.72 19.45 7.38
N GLU A 282 7.10 19.90 6.18
CA GLU A 282 7.71 19.08 5.14
C GLU A 282 9.06 18.52 5.58
N ALA A 283 9.91 19.35 6.19
CA ALA A 283 11.19 18.89 6.74
C ALA A 283 10.99 17.89 7.88
N ASP A 284 10.03 18.11 8.79
CA ASP A 284 9.77 17.16 9.89
C ASP A 284 9.37 15.79 9.35
N VAL A 285 8.42 15.78 8.41
CA VAL A 285 7.96 14.56 7.73
C VAL A 285 9.12 13.87 6.99
N ALA A 286 9.96 14.62 6.31
CA ALA A 286 11.12 14.11 5.59
C ALA A 286 12.14 13.46 6.54
N VAL A 287 12.50 14.11 7.65
CA VAL A 287 13.47 13.57 8.62
C VAL A 287 12.96 12.28 9.26
N MET A 288 11.67 12.24 9.63
CA MET A 288 11.05 11.02 10.17
C MET A 288 11.07 9.88 9.16
N THR A 289 10.82 10.18 7.89
CA THR A 289 10.94 9.23 6.78
C THR A 289 12.37 8.71 6.67
N TYR A 290 13.36 9.59 6.57
CA TYR A 290 14.77 9.20 6.42
C TYR A 290 15.28 8.37 7.60
N ALA A 291 14.93 8.73 8.83
CA ALA A 291 15.34 7.97 10.00
C ALA A 291 14.77 6.54 9.97
N SER A 292 13.48 6.40 9.65
CA SER A 292 12.82 5.10 9.57
C SER A 292 13.38 4.22 8.44
N GLU A 293 13.57 4.81 7.26
CA GLU A 293 14.14 4.14 6.08
C GLU A 293 15.61 3.79 6.25
N MET A 294 16.40 4.65 6.91
CA MET A 294 17.81 4.39 7.16
C MET A 294 18.00 3.11 7.98
N PHE A 295 17.14 2.88 8.99
CA PHE A 295 17.18 1.63 9.74
C PHE A 295 16.74 0.43 8.91
N SER A 296 15.61 0.53 8.19
CA SER A 296 15.14 -0.60 7.39
C SER A 296 16.12 -0.95 6.27
N TRP A 297 16.85 0.03 5.72
CA TRP A 297 17.88 -0.19 4.72
C TRP A 297 19.14 -0.85 5.30
N TYR A 298 19.59 -0.36 6.46
CA TYR A 298 20.73 -0.87 7.19
C TYR A 298 20.52 -2.31 7.66
N ALA A 299 19.39 -2.59 8.30
CA ALA A 299 19.07 -3.88 8.89
C ALA A 299 18.41 -4.86 7.91
N GLY A 300 17.88 -4.36 6.80
CA GLY A 300 17.21 -5.13 5.76
C GLY A 300 18.15 -5.67 4.68
N SER A 301 17.54 -6.11 3.59
CA SER A 301 18.20 -6.79 2.48
C SER A 301 17.82 -6.17 1.14
N LEU A 302 18.55 -6.54 0.08
CA LEU A 302 18.17 -6.16 -1.29
C LEU A 302 16.74 -6.63 -1.65
N GLU A 303 16.31 -7.78 -1.11
CA GLU A 303 14.94 -8.28 -1.31
C GLU A 303 13.92 -7.35 -0.64
N ALA A 304 14.17 -6.93 0.60
CA ALA A 304 13.33 -5.96 1.29
C ALA A 304 13.27 -4.63 0.51
N ASP A 305 14.40 -4.13 0.01
CA ASP A 305 14.48 -2.89 -0.77
C ASP A 305 13.73 -2.97 -2.11
N THR A 306 13.70 -4.16 -2.72
CA THR A 306 12.99 -4.42 -3.97
C THR A 306 11.48 -4.51 -3.76
N TYR A 307 11.06 -5.04 -2.61
CA TYR A 307 9.65 -5.28 -2.27
C TYR A 307 8.80 -4.02 -2.37
N PHE A 308 7.54 -4.23 -2.73
CA PHE A 308 6.47 -3.24 -2.70
C PHE A 308 5.15 -3.92 -2.33
N CYS A 309 4.25 -3.17 -1.69
CA CYS A 309 2.87 -3.63 -1.52
C CYS A 309 2.11 -3.50 -2.86
N PRO A 310 1.10 -4.35 -3.13
CA PRO A 310 0.34 -4.32 -4.38
C PRO A 310 -0.16 -2.93 -4.79
N GLU A 311 -0.56 -2.10 -3.82
CA GLU A 311 -1.10 -0.74 -4.00
C GLU A 311 -0.06 0.32 -4.40
N ARG A 312 1.20 -0.09 -4.64
CA ARG A 312 2.30 0.84 -4.93
C ARG A 312 2.17 1.53 -6.28
N HIS A 313 1.54 0.90 -7.26
CA HIS A 313 1.42 1.40 -8.63
C HIS A 313 0.07 2.04 -8.84
N GLY A 314 -0.01 3.03 -9.74
CA GLY A 314 -1.29 3.66 -10.05
C GLY A 314 -1.91 4.41 -8.87
N MET A 315 -1.09 5.09 -8.05
CA MET A 315 -1.56 5.79 -6.83
C MET A 315 -2.34 7.08 -7.12
N TYR A 316 -3.22 7.08 -8.12
CA TYR A 316 -3.96 8.25 -8.65
C TYR A 316 -5.48 8.10 -8.51
N PHE A 317 -5.94 6.98 -7.92
CA PHE A 317 -7.34 6.54 -7.96
C PHE A 317 -8.00 6.50 -6.58
N GLY A 318 -7.43 7.22 -5.60
CA GLY A 318 -8.06 7.45 -4.30
C GLY A 318 -8.07 6.27 -3.33
N GLY A 319 -7.43 5.13 -3.65
CA GLY A 319 -7.31 3.99 -2.75
C GLY A 319 -6.71 4.37 -1.39
N PHE A 320 -5.61 5.14 -1.38
CA PHE A 320 -5.05 5.66 -0.12
C PHE A 320 -5.95 6.71 0.54
N GLY A 321 -6.69 7.51 -0.23
CA GLY A 321 -7.70 8.41 0.32
C GLY A 321 -8.80 7.67 1.06
N MET A 322 -9.24 6.51 0.55
CA MET A 322 -10.25 5.68 1.17
C MET A 322 -9.69 4.85 2.35
N LYS A 323 -8.46 4.35 2.25
CA LYS A 323 -7.82 3.46 3.24
C LYS A 323 -7.11 4.18 4.36
N THR A 324 -6.37 5.25 4.05
CA THR A 324 -5.36 5.83 4.94
C THR A 324 -5.75 7.22 5.45
N ALA A 325 -6.49 8.03 4.69
CA ALA A 325 -6.97 9.32 5.19
C ALA A 325 -7.74 9.21 6.53
N PRO A 326 -8.58 8.17 6.78
CA PRO A 326 -9.26 8.01 8.07
C PRO A 326 -8.32 7.79 9.27
N ALA A 327 -7.08 7.36 9.03
CA ALA A 327 -6.07 7.11 10.07
C ALA A 327 -5.23 8.36 10.38
N MET A 328 -5.27 9.39 9.53
CA MET A 328 -4.40 10.55 9.67
C MET A 328 -4.67 11.31 10.97
N GLY A 329 -3.59 11.68 11.66
CA GLY A 329 -3.66 12.39 12.94
C GLY A 329 -4.16 11.55 14.13
N LYS A 330 -4.58 10.30 13.91
CA LYS A 330 -5.06 9.41 14.97
C LYS A 330 -3.92 8.52 15.46
N ARG A 331 -3.56 8.68 16.73
CA ARG A 331 -2.55 7.86 17.39
C ARG A 331 -3.08 6.43 17.57
N ASP A 332 -2.22 5.45 17.37
CA ASP A 332 -2.50 4.03 17.57
C ASP A 332 -3.66 3.48 16.71
N TYR A 333 -4.00 4.16 15.61
CA TYR A 333 -5.02 3.71 14.67
C TYR A 333 -4.47 2.55 13.83
N ALA A 334 -5.19 1.43 13.81
CA ALA A 334 -4.83 0.24 13.03
C ALA A 334 -5.72 0.13 11.79
N ILE A 335 -5.09 0.12 10.61
CA ILE A 335 -5.80 -0.13 9.35
C ILE A 335 -5.93 -1.65 9.16
N SER A 336 -7.16 -2.13 8.90
CA SER A 336 -7.38 -3.54 8.61
C SER A 336 -6.58 -3.98 7.37
N THR A 337 -5.87 -5.10 7.50
CA THR A 337 -5.15 -5.74 6.39
C THR A 337 -6.09 -6.46 5.41
N SER A 338 -7.36 -6.65 5.75
CA SER A 338 -8.36 -7.26 4.85
C SER A 338 -9.11 -6.23 3.99
N LEU A 339 -9.10 -4.95 4.39
CA LEU A 339 -9.93 -3.88 3.79
C LEU A 339 -9.82 -3.85 2.25
N THR A 340 -8.61 -3.84 1.72
CA THR A 340 -8.37 -3.80 0.26
C THR A 340 -8.97 -5.02 -0.44
N GLY A 341 -8.81 -6.21 0.13
CA GLY A 341 -9.36 -7.46 -0.44
C GLY A 341 -10.87 -7.48 -0.42
N ASP A 342 -11.46 -7.27 0.77
CA ASP A 342 -12.91 -7.40 0.99
C ASP A 342 -13.69 -6.35 0.18
N SER A 343 -13.17 -5.12 0.12
CA SER A 343 -13.78 -4.04 -0.66
C SER A 343 -13.62 -4.24 -2.17
N GLY A 344 -12.47 -4.76 -2.64
CA GLY A 344 -12.27 -5.10 -4.04
C GLY A 344 -13.22 -6.19 -4.53
N GLU A 345 -13.40 -7.26 -3.75
CA GLU A 345 -14.35 -8.34 -4.05
C GLU A 345 -15.81 -7.83 -4.07
N SER A 346 -16.16 -6.98 -3.11
CA SER A 346 -17.48 -6.36 -3.01
C SER A 346 -17.79 -5.48 -4.24
N PHE A 347 -16.81 -4.68 -4.69
CA PHE A 347 -16.90 -3.87 -5.90
C PHE A 347 -17.17 -4.73 -7.13
N LEU A 348 -16.32 -5.73 -7.38
CA LEU A 348 -16.49 -6.63 -8.54
C LEU A 348 -17.88 -7.27 -8.53
N THR A 349 -18.35 -7.71 -7.36
CA THR A 349 -19.68 -8.32 -7.19
C THR A 349 -20.84 -7.40 -7.58
N ALA A 350 -20.70 -6.08 -7.45
CA ALA A 350 -21.71 -5.11 -7.83
C ALA A 350 -21.74 -4.78 -9.33
N LEU A 351 -20.75 -5.22 -10.10
CA LEU A 351 -20.64 -4.97 -11.54
C LEU A 351 -21.37 -6.02 -12.37
N PHE A 352 -21.90 -5.58 -13.52
CA PHE A 352 -22.32 -6.48 -14.59
C PHE A 352 -21.13 -7.18 -15.23
N ASP A 353 -21.37 -8.27 -15.94
CA ASP A 353 -20.29 -9.09 -16.52
C ASP A 353 -19.39 -8.32 -17.48
N SER A 354 -19.94 -7.42 -18.31
CA SER A 354 -19.12 -6.57 -19.20
C SER A 354 -18.20 -5.63 -18.41
N GLN A 355 -18.74 -4.93 -17.42
CA GLN A 355 -17.99 -4.03 -16.53
C GLN A 355 -16.93 -4.78 -15.73
N ARG A 356 -17.29 -5.94 -15.17
CA ARG A 356 -16.37 -6.79 -14.41
C ARG A 356 -15.21 -7.27 -15.30
N ARG A 357 -15.49 -7.66 -16.54
CA ARG A 357 -14.46 -8.08 -17.50
C ARG A 357 -13.46 -6.97 -17.81
N ALA A 358 -13.91 -5.71 -17.91
CA ALA A 358 -13.01 -4.56 -18.09
C ALA A 358 -11.99 -4.44 -16.95
N ILE A 359 -12.40 -4.72 -15.70
CA ILE A 359 -11.49 -4.70 -14.54
C ILE A 359 -10.61 -5.95 -14.49
N THR A 360 -11.18 -7.15 -14.63
CA THR A 360 -10.40 -8.39 -14.51
C THR A 360 -9.39 -8.57 -15.63
N GLY A 361 -9.67 -8.02 -16.82
CA GLY A 361 -8.74 -8.05 -17.95
C GLY A 361 -7.44 -7.28 -17.72
N LEU A 362 -7.45 -6.28 -16.83
CA LEU A 362 -6.25 -5.50 -16.50
C LEU A 362 -5.12 -6.35 -15.92
N VAL A 363 -5.46 -7.43 -15.20
CA VAL A 363 -4.47 -8.35 -14.60
C VAL A 363 -3.54 -8.94 -15.66
N GLU A 364 -4.09 -9.33 -16.81
CA GLU A 364 -3.27 -9.86 -17.90
C GLU A 364 -2.50 -8.76 -18.63
N LEU A 365 -3.16 -7.62 -18.89
CA LEU A 365 -2.54 -6.50 -19.59
C LEU A 365 -1.30 -5.95 -18.87
N GLN A 366 -1.32 -5.90 -17.54
CA GLN A 366 -0.20 -5.37 -16.76
C GLN A 366 0.94 -6.37 -16.51
N ARG A 367 0.73 -7.67 -16.73
CA ARG A 367 1.58 -8.74 -16.18
C ARG A 367 3.05 -8.56 -16.54
N ARG A 368 3.31 -8.21 -17.80
CA ARG A 368 4.66 -7.96 -18.32
C ARG A 368 5.30 -6.75 -17.64
N ASP A 369 4.58 -5.64 -17.55
CA ASP A 369 5.10 -4.40 -17.00
C ASP A 369 5.36 -4.52 -15.49
N LEU A 370 4.52 -5.27 -14.77
CA LEU A 370 4.77 -5.60 -13.36
C LEU A 370 6.05 -6.41 -13.16
N ALA A 371 6.28 -7.42 -14.00
CA ALA A 371 7.50 -8.21 -13.93
C ALA A 371 8.75 -7.33 -14.19
N GLU A 372 8.65 -6.39 -15.13
CA GLU A 372 9.74 -5.47 -15.41
C GLU A 372 9.95 -4.44 -14.28
N ILE A 373 8.88 -3.94 -13.67
CA ILE A 373 8.95 -3.09 -12.47
C ILE A 373 9.74 -3.77 -11.36
N VAL A 374 9.51 -5.06 -11.11
CA VAL A 374 10.29 -5.82 -10.11
C VAL A 374 11.78 -5.79 -10.44
N GLN A 375 12.14 -6.01 -11.70
CA GLN A 375 13.54 -5.99 -12.14
C GLN A 375 14.15 -4.60 -12.02
N VAL A 376 13.47 -3.57 -12.51
CA VAL A 376 13.92 -2.16 -12.42
C VAL A 376 14.13 -1.74 -10.97
N ARG A 377 13.19 -2.11 -10.06
CA ARG A 377 13.34 -1.84 -8.63
C ARG A 377 14.56 -2.53 -8.04
N ARG A 378 14.79 -3.80 -8.37
CA ARG A 378 15.96 -4.55 -7.91
C ARG A 378 17.25 -3.90 -8.39
N ASP A 379 17.30 -3.45 -9.63
CA ASP A 379 18.48 -2.81 -10.21
C ASP A 379 18.77 -1.44 -9.57
N ILE A 380 17.73 -0.64 -9.30
CA ILE A 380 17.86 0.62 -8.54
C ILE A 380 18.37 0.33 -7.13
N ALA A 381 17.71 -0.57 -6.40
CA ALA A 381 18.07 -0.90 -5.01
C ALA A 381 19.51 -1.44 -4.91
N ALA A 382 19.92 -2.31 -5.83
CA ALA A 382 21.28 -2.85 -5.88
C ALA A 382 22.31 -1.73 -6.13
N GLU A 383 22.01 -0.80 -7.04
CA GLU A 383 22.86 0.34 -7.34
C GLU A 383 23.00 1.26 -6.11
N LEU A 384 21.90 1.58 -5.43
CA LEU A 384 21.92 2.40 -4.21
C LEU A 384 22.71 1.74 -3.07
N ARG A 385 22.59 0.41 -2.89
CA ARG A 385 23.34 -0.34 -1.85
C ARG A 385 24.85 -0.31 -2.04
N ARG A 386 25.38 0.09 -3.20
CA ARG A 386 26.83 0.32 -3.39
C ARG A 386 27.37 1.34 -2.39
N PHE A 387 26.57 2.33 -2.00
CA PHE A 387 26.97 3.31 -0.98
C PHE A 387 27.22 2.67 0.39
N LEU A 388 26.40 1.69 0.80
CA LEU A 388 26.60 0.97 2.07
C LEU A 388 27.93 0.20 2.10
N GLN A 389 28.39 -0.26 0.94
CA GLN A 389 29.65 -0.98 0.77
C GLN A 389 30.87 -0.04 0.66
N GLY A 390 30.68 1.27 0.80
CA GLY A 390 31.72 2.28 0.65
C GLY A 390 32.05 2.62 -0.81
N GLY A 391 31.30 2.08 -1.78
CA GLY A 391 31.37 2.48 -3.18
C GLY A 391 30.55 3.73 -3.49
N VAL A 392 30.52 4.10 -4.77
CA VAL A 392 29.70 5.19 -5.30
C VAL A 392 28.68 4.58 -6.27
N ALA A 393 27.40 4.88 -6.07
CA ALA A 393 26.34 4.50 -6.99
C ALA A 393 26.39 5.37 -8.26
N ASP A 394 26.04 4.79 -9.40
CA ASP A 394 25.89 5.49 -10.67
C ASP A 394 24.56 6.25 -10.72
N GLN A 395 24.64 7.58 -10.62
CA GLN A 395 23.46 8.45 -10.65
C GLN A 395 22.73 8.40 -11.99
N ALA A 396 23.45 8.36 -13.11
CA ALA A 396 22.84 8.35 -14.44
C ALA A 396 22.04 7.05 -14.63
N LYS A 397 22.58 5.93 -14.16
CA LYS A 397 21.89 4.63 -14.17
C LYS A 397 20.63 4.67 -13.29
N VAL A 398 20.69 5.18 -12.06
CA VAL A 398 19.51 5.31 -11.20
C VAL A 398 18.43 6.16 -11.87
N LEU A 399 18.79 7.31 -12.46
CA LEU A 399 17.82 8.18 -13.14
C LEU A 399 17.21 7.56 -14.39
N ALA A 400 17.99 6.81 -15.18
CA ALA A 400 17.48 6.10 -16.35
C ALA A 400 16.49 4.99 -15.93
N LEU A 401 16.84 4.22 -14.91
CA LEU A 401 15.96 3.17 -14.36
C LEU A 401 14.69 3.76 -13.73
N SER A 402 14.79 4.87 -12.99
CA SER A 402 13.61 5.54 -12.42
C SER A 402 12.69 6.07 -13.52
N ARG A 403 13.22 6.64 -14.62
CA ARG A 403 12.38 7.00 -15.78
C ARG A 403 11.71 5.78 -16.38
N ARG A 404 12.41 4.65 -16.51
CA ARG A 404 11.81 3.40 -17.00
C ARG A 404 10.69 2.91 -16.09
N TYR A 405 10.88 2.98 -14.77
CA TYR A 405 9.80 2.72 -13.81
C TYR A 405 8.61 3.65 -14.11
N GLY A 406 8.85 4.96 -14.19
CA GLY A 406 7.77 5.93 -14.44
C GLY A 406 7.01 5.68 -15.74
N ALA A 407 7.70 5.23 -16.79
CA ALA A 407 7.03 4.82 -18.02
C ALA A 407 6.09 3.62 -17.81
N LEU A 408 6.53 2.61 -17.05
CA LEU A 408 5.73 1.44 -16.72
C LEU A 408 4.54 1.83 -15.83
N ASP A 409 4.74 2.59 -14.74
CA ASP A 409 3.65 3.07 -13.87
C ASP A 409 2.65 3.96 -14.61
N GLY A 410 3.14 4.85 -15.50
CA GLY A 410 2.30 5.67 -16.35
C GLY A 410 1.41 4.83 -17.28
N ASP A 411 1.97 3.76 -17.85
CA ASP A 411 1.20 2.88 -18.70
C ASP A 411 0.10 2.12 -17.93
N LEU A 412 0.45 1.55 -16.77
CA LEU A 412 -0.53 0.92 -15.88
C LEU A 412 -1.65 1.90 -15.50
N SER A 413 -1.27 3.12 -15.15
CA SER A 413 -2.21 4.17 -14.78
C SER A 413 -3.14 4.56 -15.94
N TYR A 414 -2.62 4.63 -17.17
CA TYR A 414 -3.44 4.84 -18.37
C TYR A 414 -4.47 3.71 -18.54
N LEU A 415 -4.03 2.45 -18.44
CA LEU A 415 -4.93 1.28 -18.56
C LEU A 415 -6.04 1.32 -17.50
N TYR A 416 -5.70 1.65 -16.25
CA TYR A 416 -6.66 1.72 -15.15
C TYR A 416 -7.65 2.87 -15.36
N ALA A 417 -7.16 4.06 -15.72
CA ALA A 417 -8.01 5.23 -15.98
C ALA A 417 -9.02 4.96 -17.11
N LYS A 418 -8.61 4.26 -18.18
CA LYS A 418 -9.49 3.87 -19.28
C LYS A 418 -10.56 2.87 -18.83
N ALA A 419 -10.16 1.79 -18.15
CA ALA A 419 -11.09 0.77 -17.67
C ALA A 419 -12.08 1.31 -16.63
N PHE A 420 -11.61 2.14 -15.69
CA PHE A 420 -12.47 2.77 -14.70
C PHE A 420 -13.46 3.74 -15.33
N ALA A 421 -13.06 4.49 -16.36
CA ALA A 421 -13.98 5.34 -17.12
C ALA A 421 -15.04 4.53 -17.87
N GLU A 422 -14.65 3.44 -18.54
CA GLU A 422 -15.59 2.53 -19.22
C GLU A 422 -16.63 1.96 -18.24
N VAL A 423 -16.19 1.51 -17.07
CA VAL A 423 -17.10 1.02 -16.02
C VAL A 423 -17.98 2.16 -15.51
N GLY A 424 -17.38 3.29 -15.11
CA GLY A 424 -18.08 4.41 -14.49
C GLY A 424 -19.17 5.01 -15.36
N GLN A 425 -18.90 5.18 -16.66
CA GLN A 425 -19.84 5.75 -17.62
C GLN A 425 -21.01 4.79 -17.95
N THR A 426 -20.86 3.50 -17.68
CA THR A 426 -21.90 2.49 -17.92
C THR A 426 -22.64 2.06 -16.66
N LEU A 427 -22.28 2.60 -15.48
CA LEU A 427 -22.97 2.28 -14.23
C LEU A 427 -24.42 2.75 -14.25
N THR A 428 -25.32 1.85 -13.87
CA THR A 428 -26.72 2.19 -13.61
C THR A 428 -26.87 2.92 -12.27
N GLU A 429 -27.94 3.69 -12.10
CA GLU A 429 -28.22 4.37 -10.83
C GLU A 429 -28.31 3.43 -9.59
N PRO A 430 -28.90 2.21 -9.68
CA PRO A 430 -28.81 1.25 -8.59
C PRO A 430 -27.37 0.81 -8.27
N GLN A 431 -26.51 0.60 -9.27
CA GLN A 431 -25.12 0.27 -9.04
C GLN A 431 -24.38 1.42 -8.37
N LYS A 432 -24.54 2.66 -8.86
CA LYS A 432 -23.93 3.85 -8.24
C LYS A 432 -24.29 3.96 -6.76
N ARG A 433 -25.57 3.84 -6.40
CA ARG A 433 -26.01 3.83 -4.99
C ARG A 433 -25.37 2.71 -4.17
N ARG A 434 -25.30 1.49 -4.74
CA ARG A 434 -24.68 0.34 -4.06
C ARG A 434 -23.19 0.57 -3.83
N LEU A 435 -22.47 1.11 -4.81
CA LEU A 435 -21.04 1.41 -4.69
C LEU A 435 -20.78 2.53 -3.69
N SER A 436 -21.53 3.63 -3.75
CA SER A 436 -21.40 4.74 -2.79
C SER A 436 -21.61 4.26 -1.34
N ALA A 437 -22.54 3.33 -1.11
CA ALA A 437 -22.77 2.76 0.22
C ALA A 437 -21.61 1.88 0.75
N MET A 438 -20.70 1.41 -0.13
CA MET A 438 -19.49 0.69 0.30
C MET A 438 -18.41 1.63 0.83
N ARG A 439 -18.48 2.93 0.50
CA ARG A 439 -17.56 3.93 1.00
C ARG A 439 -18.02 4.38 2.39
N ALA A 440 -17.20 4.14 3.40
CA ALA A 440 -17.40 4.71 4.73
C ALA A 440 -16.97 6.17 4.70
N ASP A 441 -17.92 7.09 4.51
CA ASP A 441 -17.65 8.52 4.62
C ASP A 441 -17.57 8.93 6.10
N ASP A 442 -16.41 9.43 6.51
CA ASP A 442 -16.20 10.09 7.80
C ASP A 442 -16.13 11.61 7.55
N PRO A 443 -17.19 12.39 7.89
CA PRO A 443 -17.23 13.83 7.63
C PRO A 443 -16.18 14.62 8.41
N SER A 444 -15.52 14.01 9.41
CA SER A 444 -14.40 14.62 10.14
C SER A 444 -13.06 14.53 9.41
N VAL A 445 -12.97 13.69 8.38
CA VAL A 445 -11.75 13.57 7.57
C VAL A 445 -11.58 14.83 6.73
N PRO A 446 -10.39 15.48 6.76
CA PRO A 446 -10.13 16.66 5.94
C PRO A 446 -10.46 16.38 4.47
N LYS A 447 -11.02 17.38 3.78
CA LYS A 447 -11.30 17.29 2.35
C LYS A 447 -10.17 17.95 1.57
N GLY A 448 -9.71 17.27 0.53
CA GLY A 448 -8.63 17.73 -0.34
C GLY A 448 -9.04 18.90 -1.24
N PRO A 449 -8.20 19.26 -2.23
CA PRO A 449 -7.03 18.50 -2.66
C PRO A 449 -5.90 18.50 -1.61
N PHE A 450 -5.07 17.47 -1.66
CA PHE A 450 -3.94 17.28 -0.78
C PHE A 450 -2.63 17.40 -1.55
N LEU A 451 -1.65 18.06 -0.92
CA LEU A 451 -0.24 17.82 -1.18
C LEU A 451 0.22 16.73 -0.21
N TYR A 452 0.45 15.52 -0.72
CA TYR A 452 0.57 14.32 0.10
C TYR A 452 -0.66 14.11 1.01
N SER A 453 -0.51 14.30 2.32
CA SER A 453 -1.59 14.19 3.30
C SER A 453 -2.02 15.54 3.87
N THR A 454 -1.46 16.64 3.37
CA THR A 454 -1.73 18.00 3.84
C THR A 454 -2.73 18.68 2.92
N PRO A 455 -3.89 19.13 3.42
CA PRO A 455 -4.85 19.87 2.60
C PRO A 455 -4.23 21.15 2.05
N ILE A 456 -4.52 21.46 0.79
CA ILE A 456 -4.10 22.70 0.12
C ILE A 456 -5.31 23.40 -0.50
N ALA A 457 -5.17 24.70 -0.74
CA ALA A 457 -6.08 25.38 -1.65
C ALA A 457 -5.98 24.73 -3.03
N PRO A 458 -7.10 24.56 -3.77
CA PRO A 458 -7.06 24.04 -5.13
C PRO A 458 -6.08 24.85 -5.99
N PRO A 459 -5.01 24.25 -6.51
CA PRO A 459 -4.09 24.97 -7.37
C PRO A 459 -4.72 25.17 -8.74
N ASP A 460 -4.20 26.15 -9.47
CA ASP A 460 -4.50 26.30 -10.89
C ASP A 460 -3.94 25.08 -11.65
N MET A 461 -4.79 24.45 -12.46
CA MET A 461 -4.50 23.24 -13.23
C MET A 461 -5.04 23.37 -14.66
N GLU A 462 -5.03 24.57 -15.25
CA GLU A 462 -5.58 24.83 -16.59
C GLU A 462 -4.98 23.96 -17.71
N ASN A 463 -3.75 23.44 -17.56
CA ASN A 463 -3.06 22.68 -18.60
C ASN A 463 -3.32 21.15 -18.59
N THR A 464 -4.54 20.69 -18.29
CA THR A 464 -4.85 19.25 -18.40
C THR A 464 -5.09 18.77 -19.82
N GLY A 465 -5.28 19.69 -20.78
CA GLY A 465 -5.51 19.37 -22.19
C GLY A 465 -4.37 18.56 -22.84
N VAL A 466 -3.14 18.71 -22.34
CA VAL A 466 -1.97 17.97 -22.82
C VAL A 466 -2.14 16.45 -22.71
N PHE A 467 -2.93 15.96 -21.75
CA PHE A 467 -3.21 14.53 -21.57
C PHE A 467 -4.31 14.00 -22.50
N PHE A 468 -4.83 14.85 -23.38
CA PHE A 468 -5.94 14.54 -24.29
C PHE A 468 -5.57 14.80 -25.75
N GLY A 469 -4.28 14.92 -26.06
CA GLY A 469 -3.78 15.23 -27.40
C GLY A 469 -4.03 16.68 -27.86
N ALA A 470 -4.54 17.55 -26.98
CA ALA A 470 -4.62 18.97 -27.29
C ALA A 470 -3.20 19.54 -27.38
N SER A 471 -2.90 20.25 -28.47
CA SER A 471 -1.60 20.87 -28.70
C SER A 471 -1.22 21.76 -27.52
N ARG A 472 0.07 21.68 -27.10
CA ARG A 472 0.63 22.52 -26.03
C ARG A 472 0.52 24.00 -26.33
#